data_AF-A0AA43DR98-F1
#
_entry.id   AF-A0AA43DR98-F1
#
_cell.length_a   1.000
_cell.length_b   1.000
_cell.length_c   1.000
_cell.angle_alpha   90.00
_cell.angle_beta   90.00
_cell.angle_gamma   90.00
#
_symmetry.space_group_name_H-M   'P 1'
#
loop_
_entity.id
_entity.type
_entity.pdbx_description
1 polymer ?
#
loop_
_entity_poly.entity_id
_entity_poly.type
_entity_poly.pdbx_seq_one_letter_code
_entity_poly.pdbx_strand_id
1 'polypeptide(L)'
;MIGFIDASDGQVMWLTVPTSTLGMAVSEWEAIRAYMEEGPSALRRPMMGTDLEEGTVAFFHMCRRDYLLDHGCLRYPFGFLLIQFFSGWTLPCHVASWVKQLPKTAFPKAVQDWSKPLPREQWQSPSAELIKESEEVRKSLRKGMSIFDYFLEKEKTRGKTGA
;
A
#
# COMPACT_ATOMS: atom_id res chain seq x y z
N MET A 1 -3.60 -16.55 9.83
CA MET A 1 -3.26 -17.19 8.54
C MET A 1 -4.56 -17.33 7.76
N ILE A 2 -4.60 -16.84 6.52
CA ILE A 2 -5.79 -16.85 5.66
C ILE A 2 -5.43 -17.65 4.41
N GLY A 3 -6.23 -18.65 4.06
CA GLY A 3 -6.03 -19.47 2.88
C GLY A 3 -6.92 -18.97 1.73
N PHE A 4 -6.33 -18.86 0.53
CA PHE A 4 -7.06 -18.54 -0.70
C PHE A 4 -6.78 -19.61 -1.75
N ILE A 5 -7.77 -19.91 -2.59
CA ILE A 5 -7.60 -20.82 -3.72
C ILE A 5 -7.41 -19.95 -4.95
N ASP A 6 -6.30 -20.14 -5.66
CA ASP A 6 -6.10 -19.48 -6.94
C ASP A 6 -7.10 -19.98 -7.98
N ALA A 7 -7.78 -19.05 -8.67
CA ALA A 7 -8.80 -19.38 -9.65
C ALA A 7 -8.21 -19.94 -10.96
N SER A 8 -6.94 -19.63 -11.26
CA SER A 8 -6.23 -20.16 -12.44
C SER A 8 -5.75 -21.59 -12.24
N ASP A 9 -5.01 -21.84 -11.16
CA ASP A 9 -4.25 -23.09 -10.99
C ASP A 9 -4.78 -24.01 -9.87
N GLY A 10 -5.79 -23.57 -9.11
CA GLY A 10 -6.35 -24.32 -7.98
C GLY A 10 -5.41 -24.49 -6.79
N GLN A 11 -4.26 -23.82 -6.81
CA GLN A 11 -3.27 -23.88 -5.72
C GLN A 11 -3.78 -23.11 -4.49
N VAL A 12 -3.57 -23.69 -3.32
CA VAL A 12 -3.89 -23.04 -2.04
C VAL A 12 -2.72 -22.14 -1.65
N MET A 13 -2.96 -20.83 -1.64
CA MET A 13 -2.02 -19.85 -1.14
C MET A 13 -2.35 -19.48 0.31
N TRP A 14 -1.32 -19.36 1.14
CA TRP A 14 -1.46 -18.97 2.53
C TRP A 14 -0.90 -17.57 2.75
N LEU A 15 -1.74 -16.64 3.22
CA LEU A 15 -1.33 -15.33 3.69
C LEU A 15 -1.21 -15.35 5.21
N THR A 16 0.00 -15.09 5.71
CA THR A 16 0.22 -14.87 7.15
C THR A 16 0.31 -13.37 7.39
N VAL A 17 -0.78 -12.79 7.91
CA VAL A 17 -0.78 -11.42 8.40
C VAL A 17 -0.22 -11.43 9.83
N PRO A 18 0.93 -10.80 10.10
CA PRO A 18 1.46 -10.72 11.44
C PRO A 18 0.59 -9.78 12.30
N THR A 19 0.16 -10.26 13.45
CA THR A 19 -0.60 -9.48 14.44
C THR A 19 0.13 -9.50 15.78
N SER A 20 0.16 -8.36 16.45
CA SER A 20 0.94 -8.18 17.68
C SER A 20 0.27 -8.76 18.93
N THR A 21 -1.06 -8.92 18.92
CA THR A 21 -1.83 -9.47 20.03
C THR A 21 -2.98 -10.35 19.54
N LEU A 22 -3.46 -11.26 20.39
CA LEU A 22 -4.64 -12.09 20.10
C LEU A 22 -5.89 -11.23 19.87
N GLY A 23 -6.07 -10.15 20.64
CA GLY A 23 -7.20 -9.23 20.49
C GLY A 23 -7.21 -8.57 19.11
N MET A 24 -6.04 -8.16 18.61
CA MET A 24 -5.92 -7.65 17.24
C MET A 24 -6.25 -8.72 16.21
N ALA A 25 -5.72 -9.94 16.35
CA ALA A 25 -6.01 -11.04 15.43
C ALA A 25 -7.52 -11.36 15.35
N VAL A 26 -8.21 -11.39 16.50
CA VAL A 26 -9.66 -11.61 16.57
C VAL A 26 -10.41 -10.45 15.94
N SER A 27 -9.98 -9.20 16.18
CA SER A 27 -10.61 -8.02 15.60
C SER A 27 -10.50 -7.96 14.06
N GLU A 28 -9.34 -8.35 13.51
CA GLU A 28 -9.14 -8.45 12.06
C GLU A 28 -10.02 -9.54 11.46
N TRP A 29 -10.13 -10.69 12.14
CA TRP A 29 -10.99 -11.77 11.68
C TRP A 29 -12.47 -11.37 11.68
N GLU A 30 -12.94 -10.72 12.75
CA GLU A 30 -14.31 -10.19 12.83
C GLU A 30 -14.57 -9.11 11.76
N ALA A 31 -13.58 -8.27 11.44
CA ALA A 31 -13.70 -7.29 10.38
C ALA A 31 -13.86 -7.95 8.99
N ILE A 32 -13.07 -8.99 8.71
CA ILE A 32 -13.18 -9.77 7.47
C ILE A 32 -14.54 -10.46 7.39
N ARG A 33 -14.97 -11.12 8.47
CA ARG A 33 -16.27 -11.80 8.53
C ARG A 33 -17.42 -10.82 8.29
N ALA A 34 -17.45 -9.70 9.01
CA ALA A 34 -18.48 -8.68 8.86
C ALA A 34 -18.50 -8.09 7.43
N TYR A 35 -17.33 -7.88 6.82
CA TYR A 35 -17.25 -7.45 5.43
C TYR A 35 -17.82 -8.49 4.46
N MET A 36 -17.52 -9.78 4.66
CA MET A 36 -18.01 -10.85 3.78
C MET A 36 -19.51 -11.10 3.93
N GLU A 37 -20.07 -10.95 5.13
CA GLU A 37 -21.48 -11.22 5.42
C GLU A 37 -22.40 -10.02 5.12
N GLU A 38 -21.99 -8.82 5.53
CA GLU A 38 -22.84 -7.62 5.53
C GLU A 38 -22.34 -6.54 4.56
N GLY A 39 -21.19 -6.75 3.93
CA GLY A 39 -20.59 -5.83 2.97
C GLY A 39 -19.84 -4.65 3.61
N PRO A 40 -19.40 -3.67 2.79
CA PRO A 40 -18.53 -2.58 3.23
C PRO A 40 -19.12 -1.69 4.32
N SER A 41 -20.45 -1.60 4.43
CA SER A 41 -21.14 -0.77 5.41
C SER A 41 -21.05 -1.30 6.85
N ALA A 42 -20.75 -2.59 7.03
CA ALA A 42 -20.61 -3.20 8.35
C ALA A 42 -19.22 -3.00 8.95
N LEU A 43 -18.24 -2.61 8.12
CA LEU A 43 -16.92 -2.25 8.61
C LEU A 43 -17.02 -1.02 9.52
N ARG A 44 -16.61 -1.20 10.78
CA ARG A 44 -16.41 -0.07 11.67
C ARG A 44 -15.39 0.87 11.06
N ARG A 45 -15.57 2.18 11.29
CA ARG A 45 -14.58 3.18 10.90
C ARG A 45 -13.19 2.72 11.36
N PRO A 46 -12.16 2.87 10.50
CA PRO A 46 -10.80 2.49 10.85
C PRO A 46 -10.45 2.99 12.24
N MET A 47 -10.10 2.06 13.13
CA MET A 47 -9.68 2.41 14.50
C MET A 47 -8.37 3.22 14.46
N MET A 48 -7.55 2.95 13.44
CA MET A 48 -6.43 3.76 12.99
C MET A 48 -6.90 4.72 11.89
N GLY A 49 -6.84 6.02 12.14
CA GLY A 49 -6.78 6.99 11.04
C GLY A 49 -5.59 6.66 10.12
N THR A 50 -5.69 7.05 8.85
CA THR A 50 -4.65 6.80 7.83
C THR A 50 -3.25 7.28 8.22
N ASP A 51 -3.15 8.15 9.22
CA ASP A 51 -1.92 8.82 9.65
C ASP A 51 -1.23 8.10 10.84
N LEU A 52 -1.83 7.02 11.36
CA LEU A 52 -1.28 6.25 12.48
C LEU A 52 -0.31 5.16 11.97
N GLU A 53 0.77 5.60 11.32
CA GLU A 53 1.88 4.73 10.93
C GLU A 53 2.72 4.32 12.15
N GLU A 54 3.16 3.06 12.19
CA GLU A 54 4.16 2.57 13.15
C GLU A 54 5.41 3.48 13.13
N GLY A 55 5.88 3.87 14.31
CA GLY A 55 7.01 4.81 14.46
C GLY A 55 6.61 6.29 14.54
N THR A 56 5.32 6.62 14.51
CA THR A 56 4.83 7.99 14.74
C THR A 56 4.43 8.20 16.21
N VAL A 57 4.58 9.43 16.73
CA VAL A 57 4.17 9.79 18.10
C VAL A 57 2.69 9.49 18.35
N ALA A 58 1.83 9.72 17.36
CA ALA A 58 0.40 9.41 17.43
C ALA A 58 0.12 7.92 17.67
N PHE A 59 0.87 7.04 16.99
CA PHE A 59 0.74 5.58 17.11
C PHE A 59 1.05 5.15 18.55
N PHE A 60 2.14 5.66 19.12
CA PHE A 60 2.49 5.34 20.49
C PHE A 60 1.53 5.92 21.54
N HIS A 61 0.95 7.11 21.32
CA HIS A 61 -0.11 7.61 22.21
C HIS A 61 -1.35 6.73 22.19
N MET A 62 -1.66 6.13 21.04
CA MET A 62 -2.69 5.10 20.92
C MET A 62 -2.29 3.84 21.71
N CYS A 63 -1.06 3.32 21.56
CA CYS A 63 -0.57 2.19 22.36
C CYS A 63 -0.60 2.48 23.88
N ARG A 64 -0.30 3.72 24.30
CA ARG A 64 -0.41 4.13 25.72
C ARG A 64 -1.84 3.98 26.23
N ARG A 65 -2.81 4.41 25.42
CA ARG A 65 -4.24 4.33 25.78
C ARG A 65 -4.68 2.87 25.87
N ASP A 66 -4.25 2.05 24.92
CA ASP A 66 -4.55 0.61 24.89
C ASP A 66 -3.93 -0.11 26.10
N TYR A 67 -2.65 0.15 26.38
CA TYR A 67 -1.95 -0.42 27.53
C TYR A 67 -2.64 -0.06 28.86
N LEU A 68 -3.17 1.16 28.99
CA LEU A 68 -3.91 1.58 30.18
C LEU A 68 -5.26 0.86 30.32
N LEU A 69 -5.92 0.50 29.21
CA LEU A 69 -7.17 -0.27 29.24
C LEU A 69 -6.91 -1.73 29.62
N ASP A 70 -5.82 -2.30 29.10
CA ASP A 70 -5.47 -3.71 29.33
C ASP A 70 -4.75 -3.96 30.67
N HIS A 71 -4.08 -2.94 31.23
CA HIS A 71 -3.26 -3.08 32.43
C HIS A 71 -3.71 -2.15 33.55
N GLY A 72 -3.89 -2.72 34.75
CA GLY A 72 -4.33 -1.98 35.93
C GLY A 72 -3.38 -0.85 36.37
N CYS A 73 -3.89 0.02 37.26
CA CYS A 73 -3.25 1.27 37.67
C CYS A 73 -1.80 1.14 38.21
N LEU A 74 -1.43 -0.02 38.75
CA LEU A 74 -0.08 -0.29 39.24
C LEU A 74 0.88 -0.71 38.14
N ARG A 75 0.43 -1.38 37.08
CA ARG A 75 1.31 -1.89 36.03
C ARG A 75 1.62 -0.83 34.98
N TYR A 76 0.71 0.12 34.77
CA TYR A 76 0.90 1.27 33.89
C TYR A 76 2.14 2.13 34.22
N PRO A 77 2.36 2.63 35.46
CA PRO A 77 3.51 3.49 35.76
C PRO A 77 4.84 2.74 35.61
N PHE A 78 4.94 1.49 36.08
CA PHE A 78 6.19 0.74 36.05
C PHE A 78 6.48 0.08 34.70
N GLY A 79 5.45 -0.36 33.98
CA GLY A 79 5.60 -1.08 32.70
C GLY A 79 5.62 -0.17 31.48
N PHE A 80 4.89 0.95 31.51
CA PHE A 80 4.81 1.86 30.37
C PHE A 80 5.56 3.17 30.60
N LEU A 81 5.26 3.90 31.68
CA LEU A 81 5.83 5.25 31.89
C LEU A 81 7.33 5.26 32.20
N LEU A 82 7.83 4.32 33.01
CA LEU A 82 9.27 4.26 33.28
C LEU A 82 10.07 3.93 32.02
N ILE A 83 9.67 2.90 31.28
CA ILE A 83 10.34 2.50 30.03
C ILE A 83 10.30 3.65 29.03
N GLN A 84 9.16 4.32 28.92
CA GLN A 84 8.98 5.52 28.10
C GLN A 84 9.98 6.63 28.43
N PHE A 85 10.11 6.93 29.72
CA PHE A 85 10.94 8.03 30.20
C PHE A 85 12.42 7.75 29.94
N PHE A 86 12.88 6.54 30.27
CA PHE A 86 14.28 6.16 30.11
C PHE A 86 14.68 5.88 28.65
N SER A 87 13.76 5.40 27.82
CA SER A 87 14.05 5.16 26.39
C SER A 87 14.07 6.44 25.56
N GLY A 88 13.41 7.51 26.01
CA GLY A 88 13.35 8.78 25.29
C GLY A 88 12.77 8.65 23.87
N TRP A 89 11.96 7.62 23.59
CA TRP A 89 11.64 7.21 22.22
C TRP A 89 10.84 8.25 21.42
N THR A 90 10.22 9.23 22.08
CA THR A 90 9.55 10.36 21.41
C THR A 90 10.53 11.15 20.54
N LEU A 91 11.80 11.25 20.95
CA LEU A 91 12.85 11.94 20.20
C LEU A 91 13.10 11.26 18.84
N PRO A 92 13.41 9.95 18.75
CA PRO A 92 13.47 9.24 17.47
C PRO A 92 12.26 9.45 16.56
N CYS A 93 11.03 9.47 17.09
CA CYS A 93 9.83 9.69 16.27
C CYS A 93 9.79 11.10 15.68
N HIS A 94 10.13 12.12 16.48
CA HIS A 94 10.22 13.50 15.98
C HIS A 94 11.34 13.66 14.96
N VAL A 95 12.49 13.02 15.18
CA VAL A 95 13.61 13.01 14.22
C VAL A 95 13.19 12.33 12.92
N ALA A 96 12.52 11.17 12.98
CA ALA A 96 12.03 10.48 11.79
C ALA A 96 11.02 11.33 11.02
N SER A 97 10.08 11.98 11.72
CA SER A 97 9.13 12.91 11.11
C SER A 97 9.82 14.10 10.45
N TRP A 98 10.80 14.70 11.13
CA TRP A 98 11.62 15.78 10.59
C TRP A 98 12.41 15.33 9.35
N VAL A 99 13.06 14.16 9.39
CA VAL A 99 13.79 13.58 8.24
C VAL A 99 12.86 13.29 7.06
N LYS A 100 11.64 12.79 7.31
CA LYS A 100 10.62 12.60 6.25
C LYS A 100 10.23 13.94 5.60
N GLN A 101 10.20 15.02 6.36
CA GLN A 101 9.86 16.37 5.89
C GLN A 101 11.04 17.13 5.29
N LEU A 102 12.29 16.70 5.54
CA LEU A 102 13.45 17.32 4.91
C LEU A 102 13.26 17.29 3.39
N PRO A 103 13.58 18.39 2.69
CA PRO A 103 13.56 18.39 1.25
C PRO A 103 14.50 17.29 0.78
N LYS A 104 13.95 16.25 0.17
CA LYS A 104 14.74 15.18 -0.44
C LYS A 104 15.75 15.87 -1.33
N THR A 105 17.04 15.69 -1.02
CA THR A 105 18.13 16.35 -1.73
C THR A 105 17.85 16.24 -3.21
N ALA A 106 17.82 17.40 -3.90
CA ALA A 106 17.55 17.42 -5.33
C ALA A 106 18.45 16.39 -6.01
N PHE A 107 17.90 15.70 -7.02
CA PHE A 107 18.63 14.66 -7.74
C PHE A 107 20.04 15.15 -8.14
N PRO A 108 21.07 14.28 -8.15
CA PRO A 108 22.41 14.67 -8.59
C PRO A 108 22.35 15.42 -9.92
N LYS A 109 23.23 16.42 -10.13
CA LYS A 109 23.23 17.23 -11.37
C LYS A 109 23.21 16.37 -12.63
N ALA A 110 23.96 15.26 -12.64
CA ALA A 110 23.96 14.29 -13.72
C ALA A 110 22.55 13.75 -14.04
N VAL A 111 21.76 13.40 -13.02
CA VAL A 111 20.37 12.93 -13.18
C VAL A 111 19.47 14.06 -13.65
N GLN A 112 19.67 15.29 -13.16
CA GLN A 112 18.90 16.45 -13.63
C GLN A 112 19.19 16.76 -15.10
N ASP A 113 20.45 16.67 -15.52
CA ASP A 113 20.88 16.92 -16.90
C ASP A 113 20.38 15.84 -17.85
N TRP A 114 20.44 14.57 -17.45
CA TRP A 114 19.77 13.44 -18.13
C TRP A 114 18.25 13.64 -18.24
N SER A 115 17.64 14.32 -17.25
CA SER A 115 16.17 14.42 -17.13
C SER A 115 15.62 15.58 -17.95
N LYS A 116 16.48 16.45 -18.48
CA LYS A 116 16.05 17.54 -19.35
C LYS A 116 15.40 16.94 -20.61
N PRO A 117 14.27 17.50 -21.06
CA PRO A 117 13.63 17.02 -22.28
C PRO A 117 14.61 17.16 -23.45
N LEU A 118 14.64 16.15 -24.32
CA LEU A 118 15.44 16.19 -25.53
C LEU A 118 15.03 17.41 -26.38
N PRO A 119 15.97 18.04 -27.11
CA PRO A 119 15.64 19.09 -28.07
C PRO A 119 14.58 18.60 -29.07
N ARG A 120 13.66 19.49 -29.49
CA ARG A 120 12.57 19.15 -30.42
C ARG A 120 13.06 18.59 -31.75
N GLU A 121 14.25 19.00 -32.18
CA GLU A 121 14.92 18.51 -33.39
C GLU A 121 15.27 17.01 -33.32
N GLN A 122 15.47 16.48 -32.12
CA GLN A 122 15.75 15.06 -31.87
C GLN A 122 14.49 14.25 -31.60
N TRP A 123 13.31 14.88 -31.59
CA TRP A 123 12.06 14.16 -31.41
C TRP A 123 11.76 13.34 -32.66
N GLN A 124 11.73 12.02 -32.51
CA GLN A 124 11.22 11.17 -33.57
C GLN A 124 9.71 11.34 -33.68
N SER A 125 9.24 11.57 -34.90
CA SER A 125 7.80 11.50 -35.18
C SER A 125 7.33 10.05 -35.01
N PRO A 126 6.15 9.81 -34.40
CA PRO A 126 5.59 8.48 -34.30
C PRO A 126 5.53 7.79 -35.66
N SER A 127 5.95 6.53 -35.73
CA SER A 127 5.81 5.75 -36.96
C SER A 127 4.34 5.57 -37.33
N ALA A 128 4.05 5.41 -38.62
CA ALA A 128 2.67 5.19 -39.08
C ALA A 128 2.03 3.93 -38.45
N GLU A 129 2.83 2.92 -38.15
CA GLU A 129 2.40 1.71 -37.43
C GLU A 129 2.00 2.04 -35.99
N LEU A 130 2.83 2.80 -35.28
CA LEU A 130 2.55 3.20 -33.90
C LEU A 130 1.28 4.05 -33.78
N ILE A 131 1.02 4.91 -34.78
CA ILE A 131 -0.21 5.71 -34.83
C ILE A 131 -1.44 4.80 -34.97
N LYS A 132 -1.40 3.84 -35.90
CA LYS A 132 -2.50 2.88 -36.10
C LYS A 132 -2.79 2.05 -34.85
N GLU A 133 -1.73 1.54 -34.22
CA GLU A 133 -1.81 0.78 -32.97
C GLU A 133 -2.39 1.62 -31.82
N SER A 134 -1.93 2.87 -31.69
CA SER A 134 -2.45 3.81 -30.69
C SER A 134 -3.94 4.10 -30.90
N GLU A 135 -4.39 4.21 -32.15
CA GLU A 135 -5.82 4.38 -32.46
C GLU A 135 -6.65 3.15 -32.10
N GLU A 136 -6.13 1.94 -32.33
CA GLU A 136 -6.79 0.69 -31.98
C GLU A 136 -6.96 0.55 -30.45
N VAL A 137 -5.88 0.78 -29.70
CA VAL A 137 -5.90 0.83 -28.22
C VAL A 137 -6.89 1.88 -27.71
N ARG A 138 -6.90 3.08 -28.31
CA ARG A 138 -7.87 4.13 -27.92
C ARG A 138 -9.31 3.73 -28.22
N LYS A 139 -9.56 2.95 -29.28
CA LYS A 139 -10.90 2.42 -29.59
C LYS A 139 -11.35 1.39 -28.55
N SER A 140 -10.48 0.50 -28.08
CA SER A 140 -10.81 -0.47 -27.03
C SER A 140 -11.04 0.21 -25.68
N LEU A 141 -10.20 1.17 -25.30
CA LEU A 141 -10.37 1.96 -24.07
C LEU A 141 -11.70 2.73 -24.06
N ARG A 142 -12.10 3.33 -25.19
CA ARG A 142 -13.41 4.01 -25.32
C ARG A 142 -14.60 3.06 -25.16
N LYS A 143 -14.42 1.76 -25.37
CA LYS A 143 -15.44 0.72 -25.15
C LYS A 143 -15.49 0.24 -23.69
N GLY A 144 -14.69 0.81 -22.79
CA GLY A 144 -14.65 0.45 -21.37
C GLY A 144 -13.74 -0.75 -21.04
N MET A 145 -12.94 -1.21 -22.00
CA MET A 145 -11.96 -2.28 -21.77
C MET A 145 -10.71 -1.72 -21.08
N SER A 146 -10.12 -2.46 -20.14
CA SER A 146 -8.86 -2.05 -19.52
C SER A 146 -7.69 -2.23 -20.49
N ILE A 147 -6.62 -1.46 -20.29
CA ILE A 147 -5.41 -1.57 -21.12
C ILE A 147 -4.79 -2.97 -21.05
N PHE A 148 -4.85 -3.60 -19.88
CA PHE A 148 -4.29 -4.94 -19.65
C PHE A 148 -5.10 -6.01 -20.37
N ASP A 149 -6.44 -5.92 -20.31
CA ASP A 149 -7.33 -6.86 -21.00
C ASP A 149 -7.13 -6.80 -22.52
N TYR A 150 -6.99 -5.60 -23.08
CA TYR A 150 -6.73 -5.42 -24.51
C TYR A 150 -5.44 -6.14 -24.95
N PHE A 151 -4.33 -5.99 -24.21
CA PHE A 151 -3.07 -6.65 -24.56
C PHE A 151 -3.14 -8.17 -24.34
N LEU A 152 -3.83 -8.64 -23.31
CA LEU A 152 -4.09 -10.07 -23.08
C LEU A 152 -4.89 -10.70 -24.23
N GLU A 153 -5.93 -10.02 -24.72
CA GLU A 153 -6.72 -10.48 -25.88
C GLU A 153 -5.90 -10.46 -27.17
N LYS A 154 -5.09 -9.42 -27.37
CA LYS A 154 -4.21 -9.28 -28.54
C LYS A 154 -3.14 -10.38 -28.58
N GLU A 155 -2.59 -10.76 -27.44
CA GLU A 155 -1.63 -11.87 -27.33
C GLU A 155 -2.30 -13.22 -27.63
N LYS A 156 -3.49 -13.46 -27.06
CA LYS A 156 -4.30 -14.68 -27.34
C LYS A 156 -4.67 -14.81 -28.82
N THR A 157 -5.02 -13.71 -29.49
CA THR A 157 -5.37 -13.71 -30.92
C THR A 157 -4.14 -13.90 -31.80
N ARG A 158 -2.99 -13.32 -31.45
CA ARG A 158 -1.73 -13.55 -32.16
C ARG A 158 -1.27 -15.01 -32.06
N GLY A 159 -1.40 -15.64 -30.89
CA GLY A 159 -1.06 -17.06 -30.69
C GLY A 159 -1.95 -18.04 -31.48
N LYS A 160 -3.20 -17.67 -31.77
CA LYS A 160 -4.12 -18.48 -32.59
C LYS A 160 -3.94 -18.34 -34.10
N THR A 161 -3.29 -17.27 -34.56
CA THR A 161 -3.11 -16.98 -35.99
C THR A 161 -1.75 -17.47 -36.52
N GLY A 162 -0.85 -17.87 -35.63
CA GLY A 162 0.49 -18.41 -35.94
C GLY A 162 0.60 -19.94 -35.88
N ALA A 163 -0.53 -20.65 -35.75
CA ALA A 163 -0.65 -22.11 -35.82
C ALA A 163 -1.58 -22.45 -37.01
#